data_AF-A0A9D4J0I6-F1
#
_entry.id   AF-A0A9D4J0I6-F1
#
_cell.length_a   1.000
_cell.length_b   1.000
_cell.length_c   1.000
_cell.angle_alpha   90.00
_cell.angle_beta   90.00
_cell.angle_gamma   90.00
#
_symmetry.space_group_name_H-M   'P 1'
#
loop_
_entity.id
_entity.type
_entity.pdbx_description
1 polymer ?
#
loop_
_entity_poly.entity_id
_entity_poly.type
_entity_poly.pdbx_seq_one_letter_code
_entity_poly.pdbx_strand_id
1 'polypeptide(L)'
;MKRHPAISERTAFTLGDQRAIVNQEMIANWFQNLTTYLKTELDDWERLVGDPKRFFNADESGFPSCVNTGNVLAEKGVRYVYQVTNSN
;
A
#
# COMPACT_ATOMS: atom_id res chain seq x y z
N MET A 1 9.01 23.38 -17.69
CA MET A 1 10.22 22.52 -17.74
C MET A 1 11.39 23.04 -18.57
N LYS A 2 11.24 23.90 -19.59
CA LYS A 2 12.38 24.32 -20.45
C LYS A 2 13.59 24.93 -19.70
N ARG A 3 13.38 25.54 -18.52
CA ARG A 3 14.44 26.10 -17.66
C ARG A 3 15.02 25.09 -16.65
N HIS A 4 14.33 23.99 -16.39
CA HIS A 4 14.72 22.95 -15.43
C HIS A 4 14.41 21.59 -16.04
N PRO A 5 15.32 21.04 -16.87
CA PRO A 5 15.10 19.77 -17.56
C PRO A 5 15.07 18.55 -16.62
N ALA A 6 15.50 18.73 -15.37
CA ALA A 6 15.51 17.71 -14.33
C ALA A 6 14.18 17.54 -13.58
N ILE A 7 13.19 18.42 -13.78
CA ILE A 7 11.87 18.31 -13.12
C ILE A 7 10.78 17.97 -14.14
N SER A 8 9.76 17.24 -13.71
CA SER A 8 8.59 16.87 -14.50
C SER A 8 7.31 16.95 -13.68
N GLU A 9 6.18 17.15 -14.35
CA GLU A 9 4.87 17.13 -13.72
C GLU A 9 4.41 15.67 -13.58
N ARG A 10 3.87 15.34 -12.41
CA ARG A 10 3.42 14.00 -12.03
C ARG A 10 2.10 14.09 -11.27
N THR A 11 1.27 13.06 -11.39
CA THR A 11 0.12 12.84 -10.52
C THR A 11 0.64 12.20 -9.24
N ALA A 12 0.48 12.87 -8.10
CA ALA A 12 0.88 12.29 -6.82
C ALA A 12 -0.11 11.20 -6.41
N PHE A 13 0.40 10.14 -5.79
CA PHE A 13 -0.42 9.17 -5.08
C PHE A 13 -0.67 9.70 -3.67
N THR A 14 -1.94 9.83 -3.31
CA THR A 14 -2.32 10.10 -1.93
C THR A 14 -1.90 8.95 -1.02
N LEU A 15 -1.15 9.28 0.02
CA LEU A 15 -0.79 8.37 1.10
C LEU A 15 -1.41 8.91 2.40
N GLY A 16 -2.37 8.19 2.97
CA GLY A 16 -2.91 8.58 4.27
C GLY A 16 -1.87 8.45 5.38
N ASP A 17 -1.91 9.33 6.38
CA ASP A 17 -0.96 9.37 7.51
C ASP A 17 -0.76 8.00 8.18
N GLN A 18 -1.86 7.25 8.37
CA GLN A 18 -1.82 5.90 8.95
C GLN A 18 -0.97 4.93 8.13
N ARG A 19 -0.94 5.07 6.79
CA ARG A 19 -0.11 4.24 5.91
C ARG A 19 1.34 4.73 5.86
N ALA A 20 1.57 6.04 6.01
CA ALA A 20 2.90 6.63 6.02
C ALA A 20 3.72 6.25 7.27
N ILE A 21 3.04 5.98 8.39
CA ILE A 21 3.67 5.60 9.67
C ILE A 21 4.09 4.11 9.69
N VAL A 22 3.54 3.28 8.79
CA VAL A 22 3.82 1.84 8.76
C VAL A 22 5.28 1.59 8.38
N ASN A 23 6.03 0.95 9.29
CA ASN A 23 7.39 0.49 9.04
C ASN A 23 7.44 -1.04 8.87
N GLN A 24 8.62 -1.56 8.50
CA GLN A 24 8.81 -3.00 8.25
C GLN A 24 8.51 -3.86 9.48
N GLU A 25 8.88 -3.40 10.68
CA GLU A 25 8.65 -4.12 11.92
C GLU A 25 7.14 -4.24 12.22
N MET A 26 6.38 -3.16 12.02
CA MET A 26 4.93 -3.15 12.19
C MET A 26 4.26 -4.15 11.23
N ILE A 27 4.73 -4.25 9.98
CA ILE A 27 4.22 -5.23 9.02
C ILE A 27 4.50 -6.66 9.51
N ALA A 28 5.75 -6.95 9.91
CA ALA A 28 6.11 -8.26 10.41
C ALA A 28 5.29 -8.66 11.65
N ASN A 29 5.15 -7.73 12.61
CA ASN A 29 4.37 -7.92 13.82
C ASN A 29 2.89 -8.15 13.50
N TRP A 30 2.32 -7.45 12.51
CA TRP A 30 0.94 -7.66 12.08
C TRP A 30 0.71 -9.09 11.60
N PHE A 31 1.58 -9.61 10.72
CA PHE A 31 1.47 -10.99 10.23
C PHE A 31 1.67 -12.03 11.34
N GLN A 32 2.57 -11.78 12.28
CA GLN A 32 2.78 -12.64 13.43
C GLN A 32 1.54 -12.69 14.35
N ASN A 33 0.94 -11.53 14.62
CA ASN A 33 -0.27 -11.42 15.42
C ASN A 33 -1.46 -12.09 14.74
N LEU A 34 -1.63 -11.87 13.43
CA LEU A 34 -2.65 -12.55 12.63
C LEU A 34 -2.47 -14.07 12.70
N THR A 35 -1.24 -14.57 12.53
CA THR A 35 -0.96 -16.01 12.59
C THR A 35 -1.29 -16.58 13.97
N THR A 36 -0.93 -15.86 15.03
CA THR A 36 -1.22 -16.27 16.42
C THR A 36 -2.72 -16.30 16.67
N TYR A 37 -3.45 -15.28 16.23
CA TYR A 37 -4.90 -15.20 16.33
C TYR A 37 -5.57 -16.37 15.60
N LEU A 38 -5.21 -16.61 14.33
CA LEU A 38 -5.78 -17.71 13.54
C LEU A 38 -5.53 -19.07 14.21
N LYS A 39 -4.33 -19.31 14.74
CA LYS A 39 -4.00 -20.55 15.48
C LYS A 39 -4.81 -20.73 16.76
N THR A 40 -5.20 -19.65 17.41
CA THR A 40 -5.88 -19.68 18.70
C THR A 40 -7.39 -19.83 18.52
N GLU A 41 -7.96 -19.17 17.52
CA GLU A 41 -9.41 -19.01 17.36
C GLU A 41 -10.03 -19.95 16.32
N LEU A 42 -9.23 -20.62 15.49
CA LEU A 42 -9.70 -21.50 14.41
C LEU A 42 -9.02 -22.87 14.47
N ASP A 43 -9.81 -23.92 14.67
CA ASP A 43 -9.34 -25.31 14.67
C ASP A 43 -8.68 -25.72 13.33
N ASP A 44 -9.20 -25.21 12.21
CA ASP A 44 -8.78 -25.56 10.84
C ASP A 44 -7.94 -24.44 10.15
N TRP A 45 -7.22 -23.63 10.93
CA TRP A 45 -6.47 -22.48 10.38
C TRP A 45 -5.46 -22.86 9.28
N GLU A 46 -4.84 -24.04 9.37
CA GLU A 46 -3.87 -24.54 8.38
C GLU A 46 -4.50 -24.71 6.99
N ARG A 47 -5.77 -25.12 6.94
CA ARG A 47 -6.50 -25.26 5.68
C ARG A 47 -6.81 -23.91 5.04
N LEU A 48 -7.01 -22.87 5.85
CA LEU A 48 -7.26 -21.51 5.37
C LEU A 48 -6.01 -20.94 4.70
N VAL A 49 -4.83 -21.08 5.33
CA VAL A 49 -3.57 -20.53 4.81
C VAL A 49 -2.86 -21.45 3.82
N GLY A 50 -3.20 -22.74 3.79
CA GLY A 50 -2.58 -23.75 2.94
C GLY A 50 -3.17 -23.86 1.53
N ASP A 51 -4.25 -23.16 1.21
CA ASP A 51 -4.90 -23.16 -0.11
C ASP A 51 -4.61 -21.85 -0.87
N PRO A 52 -3.67 -21.84 -1.83
CA PRO A 52 -3.31 -20.64 -2.60
C PRO A 52 -4.49 -20.01 -3.33
N LYS A 53 -5.52 -20.77 -3.67
CA LYS A 53 -6.71 -20.27 -4.41
C LYS A 53 -7.58 -19.34 -3.58
N ARG A 54 -7.35 -19.27 -2.27
CA ARG A 54 -8.08 -18.40 -1.33
C ARG A 54 -7.40 -17.04 -1.14
N PHE A 55 -6.18 -16.90 -1.61
CA PHE A 55 -5.48 -15.62 -1.60
C PHE A 55 -5.83 -14.85 -2.87
N PHE A 56 -6.89 -14.05 -2.78
CA PHE A 56 -7.19 -13.10 -3.84
C PHE A 56 -6.14 -12.01 -3.83
N ASN A 57 -5.56 -11.75 -4.99
CA ASN A 57 -4.63 -10.65 -5.12
C ASN A 57 -5.41 -9.29 -5.03
N ALA A 58 -4.70 -8.18 -4.90
CA ALA A 58 -5.34 -6.87 -4.80
C ALA A 58 -6.10 -6.44 -6.07
N ASP A 59 -5.73 -6.95 -7.25
CA ASP A 59 -6.44 -6.72 -8.51
C ASP A 59 -7.75 -7.53 -8.62
N GLU A 60 -7.76 -8.77 -8.13
CA GLU A 60 -8.91 -9.67 -8.06
C GLU A 60 -9.95 -9.21 -7.02
N SER A 61 -9.49 -8.45 -6.01
CA SER A 61 -10.33 -7.92 -4.93
C SER A 61 -11.03 -6.61 -5.27
N GLY A 62 -10.83 -6.07 -6.49
CA GLY A 62 -11.51 -4.86 -6.96
C GLY A 62 -11.15 -3.58 -6.19
N PHE A 63 -10.04 -3.57 -5.44
CA PHE A 63 -9.61 -2.37 -4.74
C PHE A 63 -9.17 -1.31 -5.76
N PRO A 64 -9.70 -0.08 -5.71
CA PRO A 64 -9.24 0.99 -6.58
C PRO A 64 -7.78 1.30 -6.28
N SER A 65 -6.88 0.93 -7.20
CA SER A 65 -5.43 1.10 -7.04
C SER A 65 -4.96 2.55 -7.26
N CYS A 66 -5.81 3.41 -7.81
CA CYS A 66 -5.49 4.79 -8.16
C CYS A 66 -6.68 5.73 -7.88
N VAL A 67 -6.65 6.43 -6.74
CA VAL A 67 -7.52 7.59 -6.51
C VAL A 67 -6.79 8.79 -7.09
N ASN A 68 -7.19 9.25 -8.29
CA ASN A 68 -6.55 10.38 -8.96
C ASN A 68 -6.52 11.61 -8.04
N THR A 69 -5.33 12.09 -7.72
CA THR A 69 -5.10 13.35 -6.99
C THR A 69 -4.13 14.22 -7.76
N GLY A 70 -4.16 15.53 -7.48
CA GLY A 70 -3.64 16.59 -8.36
C GLY A 70 -2.17 16.47 -8.80
N ASN A 71 -1.80 17.38 -9.70
CA ASN A 71 -0.46 17.42 -10.28
C ASN A 71 0.56 18.05 -9.32
N VAL A 72 1.72 17.43 -9.19
CA VAL A 72 2.89 17.89 -8.43
C VAL A 72 4.13 17.95 -9.33
N LEU A 73 5.11 18.77 -8.95
CA LEU A 73 6.43 18.79 -9.58
C LEU A 73 7.36 17.79 -8.87
N ALA A 74 7.94 16.87 -9.63
CA ALA A 74 8.87 15.87 -9.12
C ALA A 74 10.09 15.72 -10.04
N GLU A 75 11.14 15.07 -9.55
CA GLU A 75 12.32 14.79 -10.36
C GLU A 75 11.97 13.89 -11.57
N LYS A 76 12.55 14.23 -12.73
CA LYS A 76 12.30 13.53 -13.98
C LYS A 76 12.87 12.12 -13.90
N GLY A 77 12.00 11.12 -14.03
CA GLY A 77 12.35 9.70 -13.91
C GLY A 77 11.77 9.02 -12.68
N VAL A 78 11.33 9.80 -11.68
CA VAL A 78 10.61 9.26 -10.53
C VAL A 78 9.26 8.70 -10.99
N ARG A 79 9.06 7.40 -10.71
CA ARG A 79 7.86 6.64 -11.10
C ARG A 79 6.72 6.79 -10.11
N TYR A 80 7.04 6.89 -8.82
CA TYR A 80 6.09 6.99 -7.73
C TYR A 80 6.36 8.23 -6.91
N VAL A 81 5.39 9.14 -6.86
CA VAL A 81 5.46 10.36 -6.05
C VAL A 81 4.31 10.27 -5.06
N TYR A 82 4.62 10.28 -3.77
CA TYR A 82 3.62 10.18 -2.72
C TYR A 82 3.39 11.55 -2.08
N GLN A 83 2.14 11.89 -1.82
CA GLN A 83 1.76 13.03 -1.02
C GLN A 83 1.06 12.52 0.23
N VAL A 84 1.63 12.81 1.40
CA VAL A 84 0.99 12.50 2.67
C VAL A 84 -0.19 13.45 2.86
N THR A 85 -1.39 12.92 3.08
CA THR A 85 -2.60 13.71 3.30
C THR A 85 -3.26 13.31 4.61
N ASN A 86 -3.64 14.31 5.39
CA ASN A 86 -4.52 14.12 6.53
C ASN A 86 -5.94 13.79 6.06
N SER A 87 -6.50 12.69 6.55
CA SER A 87 -7.92 12.41 6.42
C SER A 87 -8.66 13.25 7.46
N ASN A 88 -9.33 14.33 7.03
CA ASN A 88 -10.35 15.00 7.85
C ASN A 88 -11.66 14.21 7.82
#